data_AF-A0A962VI55-F1
#
_entry.id   AF-A0A962VI55-F1
#
_cell.length_a   1.000
_cell.length_b   1.000
_cell.length_c   1.000
_cell.angle_alpha   90.00
_cell.angle_beta   90.00
_cell.angle_gamma   90.00
#
_symmetry.space_group_name_H-M   'P 1'
#
loop_
_entity.id
_entity.type
_entity.pdbx_description
1 polymer ?
#
loop_
_entity_poly.entity_id
_entity_poly.type
_entity_poly.pdbx_seq_one_letter_code
_entity_poly.pdbx_strand_id
1 'polypeptide(L)' 'GYVAILPIGMGPVSSVELTPDVGATLHKGEELGFFQFGGSDVVVLFQQDAVDITAKTGQHYLQGEAIGSVRPKAQ' A
#
# COMPACT_ATOMS: atom_id res chain seq x y z
N GLY A 1 -2.82 -13.63 -1.88
CA GLY A 1 -2.56 -13.78 -0.45
C GLY A 1 -3.10 -12.57 0.28
N TYR A 2 -2.74 -12.40 1.54
CA TYR A 2 -3.04 -11.19 2.30
C TYR A 2 -2.09 -10.05 1.93
N VAL A 3 -2.59 -8.82 2.05
CA VAL A 3 -1.83 -7.57 1.94
C VAL A 3 -2.23 -6.70 3.11
N ALA A 4 -1.26 -6.08 3.78
CA ALA A 4 -1.52 -5.07 4.80
C ALA A 4 -1.01 -3.72 4.31
N ILE A 5 -1.78 -2.67 4.58
CA ILE A 5 -1.44 -1.29 4.23
C ILE A 5 -1.37 -0.51 5.55
N LEU A 6 -0.23 0.14 5.78
CA LEU A 6 0.03 0.98 6.94
C LEU A 6 0.22 2.42 6.43
N PRO A 7 -0.85 3.22 6.37
CA PRO A 7 -0.74 4.65 6.10
C PRO A 7 -0.13 5.37 7.30
N ILE A 8 0.89 6.19 7.08
CA ILE A 8 1.62 6.92 8.12
C ILE A 8 1.50 8.42 7.84
N GLY A 9 0.75 9.11 8.70
CA GLY A 9 0.68 10.57 8.70
C GLY A 9 1.90 11.21 9.38
N MET A 10 2.21 12.43 8.99
CA MET A 10 3.19 13.28 9.70
C MET A 10 2.58 13.77 11.02
N GLY A 11 3.05 13.22 12.14
CA GLY A 11 2.47 13.40 13.49
C GLY A 11 1.92 14.80 13.85
N PRO A 12 2.67 15.91 13.68
CA PRO A 12 2.18 17.23 14.09
C PRO A 12 1.18 17.88 13.12
N VAL A 13 1.07 17.45 11.86
CA VAL A 13 0.32 18.20 10.83
C VAL A 13 -0.52 17.35 9.88
N SER A 14 -0.48 16.02 9.95
CA SER A 14 -1.23 15.16 9.04
C SER A 14 -1.83 13.96 9.77
N SER A 15 -3.15 13.79 9.65
CA SER A 15 -3.86 12.59 10.04
C SER A 15 -4.05 11.64 8.85
N VAL A 16 -4.38 10.39 9.17
CA VAL A 16 -4.88 9.41 8.22
C VAL A 16 -6.36 9.25 8.47
N GLU A 17 -7.17 9.49 7.44
CA GLU A 17 -8.61 9.24 7.49
C GLU A 17 -8.91 7.99 6.65
N LEU A 18 -9.36 6.91 7.32
CA LEU A 18 -9.87 5.72 6.63
C LEU A 18 -11.38 5.89 6.43
N THR A 19 -11.83 5.72 5.20
CA THR A 19 -13.25 5.85 4.83
C THR A 19 -14.11 4.58 4.97
N PRO A 20 -13.59 3.34 4.81
CA PRO A 20 -14.40 2.15 4.97
C PRO A 20 -14.60 1.76 6.45
N ASP A 21 -15.75 1.18 6.76
CA ASP A 21 -16.00 0.52 8.03
C ASP A 21 -15.15 -0.75 8.19
N VAL A 22 -14.86 -1.12 9.44
CA VAL A 22 -14.16 -2.37 9.75
C VAL A 22 -14.97 -3.57 9.23
N GLY A 23 -14.34 -4.37 8.37
CA GLY A 23 -14.97 -5.54 7.73
C GLY A 23 -15.59 -5.25 6.36
N ALA A 24 -15.58 -4.00 5.90
CA ALA A 24 -16.01 -3.66 4.55
C ALA A 24 -15.13 -4.36 3.49
N THR A 25 -15.74 -4.70 2.36
CA THR A 25 -15.05 -5.21 1.17
C THR A 25 -14.94 -4.09 0.15
N LEU A 26 -13.72 -3.83 -0.33
CA LEU A 26 -13.43 -2.82 -1.35
C LEU A 26 -12.96 -3.48 -2.65
N HIS A 27 -13.32 -2.86 -3.77
CA HIS A 27 -12.87 -3.24 -5.11
C HIS A 27 -11.67 -2.40 -5.57
N LYS A 28 -10.94 -2.91 -6.56
CA LYS A 28 -9.81 -2.17 -7.15
C LYS A 28 -10.29 -0.82 -7.70
N GLY A 29 -9.69 0.27 -7.22
CA GLY A 29 -10.01 1.63 -7.62
C GLY A 29 -10.98 2.34 -6.68
N GLU A 30 -11.55 1.64 -5.70
CA GLU A 30 -12.31 2.27 -4.62
C GLU A 30 -11.39 2.93 -3.60
N GLU A 31 -11.91 3.96 -2.93
CA GLU A 31 -11.15 4.72 -1.94
C GLU A 31 -10.97 3.93 -0.64
N LEU A 32 -9.72 3.86 -0.17
CA LEU A 32 -9.39 3.31 1.14
C LEU A 32 -9.34 4.40 2.23
N GLY A 33 -8.99 5.62 1.85
CA GLY A 33 -8.75 6.72 2.74
C GLY A 33 -7.83 7.77 2.12
N PHE A 34 -7.53 8.81 2.88
CA PHE A 34 -6.70 9.92 2.43
C PHE A 34 -5.85 10.50 3.57
N PHE A 35 -4.81 11.24 3.19
CA PHE A 35 -4.01 12.06 4.09
C PHE A 35 -4.50 13.50 4.02
N GLN A 36 -4.66 14.17 5.17
CA GLN A 36 -5.10 15.56 5.19
C GLN A 36 -4.02 16.54 4.70
N PHE A 37 -2.74 16.20 4.89
CA PHE A 37 -1.59 16.99 4.47
C PHE A 37 -0.46 16.11 3.91
N GLY A 38 0.37 16.69 3.05
CA GLY A 38 1.54 16.03 2.45
C GLY A 38 2.66 15.70 3.45
N GLY A 39 3.67 14.96 2.98
CA GLY A 39 4.75 14.44 3.83
C GLY A 39 4.39 13.15 4.57
N SER A 40 3.42 12.40 4.06
CA SER A 40 3.04 11.08 4.55
C SER A 40 3.80 9.95 3.84
N ASP A 41 3.79 8.78 4.46
CA ASP A 41 4.33 7.54 3.91
C ASP A 41 3.25 6.46 3.87
N VAL A 42 3.40 5.50 2.94
CA VAL A 42 2.59 4.27 2.91
C VAL A 42 3.53 3.08 2.93
N VAL A 43 3.35 2.19 3.91
CA VAL A 43 4.02 0.90 3.94
C VAL A 43 3.04 -0.17 3.49
N VAL A 44 3.42 -0.94 2.46
CA VAL A 44 2.64 -2.09 1.97
C VAL A 44 3.39 -3.36 2.27
N LEU A 45 2.74 -4.26 3.01
CA LEU A 45 3.26 -5.58 3.35
C LEU A 45 2.50 -6.64 2.57
N PHE A 46 3.24 -7.54 1.94
CA PHE A 46 2.67 -8.68 1.24
C PHE A 46 2.86 -9.93 2.07
N GLN A 47 1.89 -10.86 2.00
CA GLN A 47 2.06 -12.19 2.55
C GLN A 47 3.37 -12.80 2.08
N GLN A 48 4.08 -13.46 3.00
CA GLN A 48 5.33 -14.14 2.70
C GLN A 48 5.18 -15.05 1.47
N ASP A 49 6.17 -14.99 0.59
CA ASP A 49 6.26 -15.75 -0.66
C ASP A 49 5.17 -15.47 -1.71
N ALA A 50 4.31 -14.47 -1.53
CA ALA A 50 3.27 -14.13 -2.50
C ALA A 50 3.75 -13.26 -3.67
N VAL A 51 4.85 -12.52 -3.51
CA VAL A 51 5.35 -11.56 -4.50
C VAL A 51 6.87 -11.64 -4.68
N ASP A 52 7.33 -11.29 -5.86
CA ASP A 52 8.74 -11.01 -6.16
C ASP A 52 8.90 -9.50 -6.35
N ILE A 53 9.61 -8.84 -5.43
CA ILE A 53 9.84 -7.39 -5.46
C ILE A 53 11.12 -7.14 -6.24
N THR A 54 10.99 -6.53 -7.41
CA THR A 54 12.12 -6.20 -8.30
C THR A 54 12.59 -4.76 -8.13
N ALA A 55 11.85 -3.94 -7.36
CA ALA A 55 12.26 -2.60 -7.01
C ALA A 55 13.55 -2.57 -6.19
N LYS A 56 14.40 -1.59 -6.48
CA LYS A 56 15.72 -1.42 -5.84
C LYS A 56 15.68 -0.34 -4.78
N THR A 57 16.33 -0.59 -3.65
CA THR A 57 16.52 0.42 -2.60
C THR A 57 17.25 1.64 -3.15
N GLY A 58 16.73 2.84 -2.86
CA GLY A 58 17.29 4.12 -3.32
C GLY A 58 16.91 4.51 -4.75
N GLN A 59 16.24 3.64 -5.51
CA GLN A 59 15.68 4.01 -6.81
C GLN A 59 14.30 4.61 -6.63
N HIS A 60 14.08 5.78 -7.24
CA HIS A 60 12.76 6.40 -7.32
C HIS A 60 11.97 5.79 -8.48
N TYR A 61 10.71 5.44 -8.23
CA TYR A 61 9.75 4.92 -9.21
C TYR A 61 8.56 5.87 -9.29
N LEU A 62 8.15 6.24 -10.50
CA LEU A 62 6.97 7.06 -10.75
C LEU A 62 5.68 6.25 -10.56
N GLN A 63 4.57 6.94 -10.31
CA GLN A 63 3.27 6.30 -10.18
C GLN A 63 2.93 5.51 -11.45
N GLY A 64 2.60 4.23 -11.27
CA GLY A 64 2.27 3.32 -12.37
C GLY A 64 3.45 2.49 -12.87
N GLU A 65 4.68 2.79 -12.46
CA GLU A 65 5.82 1.91 -12.74
C GLU A 65 5.74 0.62 -11.93
N ALA A 66 6.11 -0.49 -12.57
CA ALA A 66 6.10 -1.80 -11.93
C ALA A 66 7.25 -1.92 -10.92
N ILE A 67 6.92 -2.31 -9.68
CA ILE A 67 7.88 -2.53 -8.58
C ILE A 67 8.07 -4.01 -8.21
N GLY A 68 7.36 -4.91 -8.91
CA GLY A 68 7.39 -6.35 -8.65
C GLY A 68 6.29 -7.09 -9.40
N SER A 69 6.22 -8.39 -9.16
CA SER A 69 5.21 -9.29 -9.75
C SER A 69 4.68 -10.27 -8.72
N VAL A 70 3.49 -10.82 -8.97
CA VAL A 70 2.89 -11.85 -8.12
C VAL A 70 3.54 -13.20 -8.45
N ARG A 71 3.94 -13.96 -7.42
CA ARG A 71 4.41 -15.33 -7.64
C ARG A 71 3.21 -16.24 -7.94
N PRO A 72 3.32 -17.17 -8.91
CA PRO A 72 2.30 -18.18 -9.11
C PRO A 72 2.09 -18.96 -7.81
N LYS A 73 0.82 -19.22 -7.43
CA LYS A 73 0.55 -20.16 -6.35
C LYS A 73 1.06 -21.53 -6.78
N ALA A 74 1.86 -22.20 -5.94
CA ALA A 74 2.06 -23.64 -6.07
C ALA A 74 0.68 -24.31 -6.00
N GLN A 75 0.40 -25.21 -6.95
CA GLN A 75 -0.83 -26.02 -6.98
C GLN A 75 -0.95 -26.90 -5.74
#